data_AF-A0A9D7IAC6-F1
#
_entry.id   AF-A0A9D7IAC6-F1
#
_cell.length_a   1.000
_cell.length_b   1.000
_cell.length_c   1.000
_cell.angle_alpha   90.00
_cell.angle_beta   90.00
_cell.angle_gamma   90.00
#
_symmetry.space_group_name_H-M   'P 1'
#
loop_
_entity.id
_entity.type
_entity.pdbx_description
1 polymer ?
#
loop_
_entity_poly.entity_id
_entity_poly.type
_entity_poly.pdbx_seq_one_letter_code
_entity_poly.pdbx_strand_id
1 'polypeptide(L)'
;MKYCGLLLFIFLSSIAIGQPLIHSHNDYEQAVPLTNALRHQVFSIEADVFLYNNKLVVAHSKNELPAAPTLDSLYLQPIVALFAKHNGRISSDSNYASILMIDIKENGEAVLAKLLSMLQLHRSVFDRTVNKLAVQIVISGDRGPIAAWSSYAPMLFFDGRPYEMYDSATLDRVAFISDGYANYKNNTAGIEQAAAAIHSKHKLFRLWGYPDTLTMWQQVLQWGVDILNTDKVKECRESFK
;
A
#
# COMPACT_ATOMS: atom_id res chain seq x y z
N MET A 1 51.32 -42.75 12.08
CA MET A 1 49.96 -42.49 11.56
C MET A 1 49.36 -41.35 12.37
N LYS A 2 49.23 -40.15 11.80
CA LYS A 2 48.60 -38.99 12.44
C LYS A 2 47.34 -38.65 11.63
N TYR A 3 46.16 -38.86 12.22
CA TYR A 3 44.91 -38.37 11.65
C TYR A 3 44.68 -36.94 12.13
N CYS A 4 44.67 -36.00 11.19
CA CYS A 4 44.31 -34.61 11.42
C CYS A 4 42.82 -34.45 11.05
N GLY A 5 41.94 -34.36 12.05
CA GLY A 5 40.51 -34.14 11.84
C GLY A 5 40.23 -32.68 11.53
N LEU A 6 39.76 -32.40 10.32
CA LEU A 6 39.29 -31.08 9.90
C LEU A 6 37.83 -30.92 10.35
N LEU A 7 37.59 -30.08 11.36
CA LEU A 7 36.24 -29.67 11.77
C LEU A 7 35.71 -28.61 10.80
N LEU A 8 34.71 -29.00 10.01
CA LEU A 8 33.98 -28.11 9.11
C LEU A 8 32.88 -27.39 9.91
N PHE A 9 33.08 -26.12 10.22
CA PHE A 9 32.03 -25.26 10.78
C PHE A 9 31.13 -24.77 9.64
N ILE A 10 29.93 -25.33 9.55
CA ILE A 10 28.87 -24.82 8.67
C ILE A 10 28.19 -23.66 9.40
N PHE A 11 28.48 -22.42 8.99
CA PHE A 11 27.69 -21.26 9.38
C PHE A 11 26.36 -21.29 8.62
N LEU A 12 25.28 -21.70 9.29
CA LEU A 12 23.93 -21.38 8.83
C LEU A 12 23.70 -19.89 9.11
N SER A 13 23.83 -19.05 8.08
CA SER A 13 23.31 -17.70 8.09
C SER A 13 21.78 -17.78 8.13
N SER A 14 21.20 -17.55 9.31
CA SER A 14 19.78 -17.23 9.41
C SER A 14 19.55 -15.97 8.59
N ILE A 15 18.89 -16.10 7.42
CA ILE A 15 18.38 -14.95 6.69
C ILE A 15 17.36 -14.33 7.63
N ALA A 16 17.70 -13.19 8.24
CA ALA A 16 16.73 -12.37 8.95
C ALA A 16 15.72 -11.90 7.90
N ILE A 17 14.61 -12.62 7.78
CA ILE A 17 13.47 -12.18 6.96
C ILE A 17 12.98 -10.90 7.64
N GLY A 18 13.17 -9.77 6.97
CA GLY A 18 12.61 -8.50 7.43
C GLY A 18 11.11 -8.65 7.66
N GLN A 19 10.56 -7.91 8.63
CA GLN A 19 9.12 -7.87 8.87
C GLN A 19 8.37 -7.64 7.53
N PRO A 20 7.37 -8.46 7.19
CA PRO A 20 6.68 -8.33 5.91
C PRO A 20 5.98 -6.98 5.81
N LEU A 21 5.90 -6.46 4.59
CA LEU A 21 5.09 -5.29 4.28
C LEU A 21 3.63 -5.72 4.32
N ILE A 22 2.81 -4.99 5.08
CA ILE A 22 1.39 -5.28 5.23
C ILE A 22 0.59 -4.13 4.63
N HIS A 23 -0.40 -4.47 3.84
CA HIS A 23 -1.43 -3.58 3.33
C HIS A 23 -2.73 -3.82 4.10
N SER A 24 -3.20 -2.80 4.81
CA SER A 24 -4.48 -2.79 5.49
C SER A 24 -5.58 -2.56 4.46
N HIS A 25 -6.09 -3.65 3.90
CA HIS A 25 -7.19 -3.64 2.95
C HIS A 25 -8.48 -3.21 3.66
N ASN A 26 -9.31 -2.43 2.96
CA ASN A 26 -10.55 -1.85 3.48
C ASN A 26 -10.43 -1.33 4.92
N ASP A 27 -9.41 -0.52 5.25
CA ASP A 27 -9.13 -0.11 6.64
C ASP A 27 -10.35 0.60 7.28
N TYR A 28 -11.18 1.25 6.47
CA TYR A 28 -12.39 1.93 6.93
C TYR A 28 -13.46 0.99 7.49
N GLU A 29 -13.36 -0.32 7.23
CA GLU A 29 -14.23 -1.36 7.79
C GLU A 29 -13.69 -1.92 9.13
N GLN A 30 -12.47 -1.55 9.50
CA GLN A 30 -11.87 -1.96 10.77
C GLN A 30 -12.57 -1.30 11.95
N ALA A 31 -12.53 -1.94 13.13
CA ALA A 31 -13.15 -1.41 14.33
C ALA A 31 -12.58 -0.03 14.77
N VAL A 32 -11.30 0.22 14.47
CA VAL A 32 -10.64 1.51 14.73
C VAL A 32 -9.74 1.85 13.52
N PRO A 33 -10.33 2.38 12.43
CA PRO A 33 -9.61 2.70 11.20
C PRO A 33 -8.43 3.65 11.45
N LEU A 34 -7.39 3.59 10.62
CA LEU A 34 -6.12 4.32 10.72
C LEU A 34 -5.30 3.96 11.97
N THR A 35 -5.88 4.00 13.17
CA THR A 35 -5.16 3.77 14.42
C THR A 35 -4.70 2.32 14.54
N ASN A 36 -5.54 1.35 14.17
CA ASN A 36 -5.15 -0.06 14.17
C ASN A 36 -3.97 -0.31 13.20
N ALA A 37 -4.10 0.18 11.98
CA ALA A 37 -3.08 0.13 10.95
C ALA A 37 -1.74 0.73 11.40
N LEU A 38 -1.76 1.97 11.91
CA LEU A 38 -0.54 2.67 12.36
C LEU A 38 0.10 2.01 13.58
N ARG A 39 -0.71 1.50 14.54
CA ARG A 39 -0.19 0.75 15.70
C ARG A 39 0.59 -0.48 15.29
N HIS A 40 0.17 -1.14 14.21
CA HIS A 40 0.82 -2.32 13.66
C HIS A 40 1.83 -1.99 12.56
N GLN A 41 2.16 -0.70 12.37
CA GLN A 41 3.16 -0.22 11.42
C GLN A 41 2.97 -0.85 10.03
N VAL A 42 1.74 -0.85 9.52
CA VAL A 42 1.48 -1.35 8.16
C VAL A 42 2.20 -0.49 7.14
N PHE A 43 2.57 -1.09 6.01
CA PHE A 43 3.22 -0.41 4.91
C PHE A 43 2.26 0.54 4.20
N SER A 44 1.01 0.11 3.99
CA SER A 44 -0.01 0.88 3.30
C SER A 44 -1.41 0.64 3.89
N ILE A 45 -2.26 1.65 3.73
CA ILE A 45 -3.65 1.69 4.21
C ILE A 45 -4.55 2.00 3.02
N GLU A 46 -5.64 1.26 2.82
CA GLU A 46 -6.60 1.50 1.74
C GLU A 46 -7.89 2.18 2.21
N ALA A 47 -8.37 3.11 1.38
CA ALA A 47 -9.72 3.65 1.46
C ALA A 47 -10.39 3.65 0.07
N ASP A 48 -11.57 3.02 -0.02
CA ASP A 48 -12.45 3.09 -1.19
C ASP A 48 -13.12 4.48 -1.24
N VAL A 49 -12.97 5.21 -2.34
CA VAL A 49 -13.42 6.61 -2.44
C VAL A 49 -14.38 6.84 -3.60
N PHE A 50 -15.48 7.51 -3.28
CA PHE A 50 -16.42 8.09 -4.23
C PHE A 50 -16.44 9.62 -4.14
N LEU A 51 -16.72 10.29 -5.26
CA LEU A 51 -17.16 11.68 -5.26
C LEU A 51 -18.68 11.74 -5.11
N TYR A 52 -19.17 12.21 -3.97
CA TYR A 52 -20.60 12.30 -3.67
C TYR A 52 -20.95 13.66 -3.08
N ASN A 53 -21.93 14.36 -3.66
CA ASN A 53 -22.34 15.72 -3.25
C ASN A 53 -21.16 16.69 -3.08
N ASN A 54 -20.22 16.69 -4.04
CA ASN A 54 -18.99 17.50 -4.06
C ASN A 54 -18.04 17.25 -2.87
N LYS A 55 -18.13 16.10 -2.22
CA LYS A 55 -17.24 15.61 -1.16
C LYS A 55 -16.63 14.28 -1.55
N LEU A 56 -15.41 14.02 -1.10
CA LEU A 56 -14.81 12.69 -1.17
C LEU A 56 -15.29 11.89 0.04
N VAL A 57 -16.04 10.83 -0.21
CA VAL A 57 -16.61 9.96 0.83
C VAL A 57 -16.01 8.56 0.72
N VAL A 58 -15.92 7.88 1.87
CA VAL A 58 -15.32 6.55 1.98
C VAL A 58 -16.42 5.50 2.10
N ALA A 59 -16.52 4.61 1.11
CA ALA A 59 -17.57 3.60 1.01
C ALA A 59 -17.19 2.52 0.01
N HIS A 60 -17.59 1.27 0.27
CA HIS A 60 -17.34 0.18 -0.68
C HIS A 60 -18.31 0.24 -1.88
N SER A 61 -19.57 0.56 -1.61
CA SER A 61 -20.65 0.58 -2.61
C SER A 61 -21.49 1.87 -2.57
N LYS A 62 -22.23 2.11 -3.66
CA LYS A 62 -23.08 3.32 -3.80
C LYS A 62 -24.20 3.41 -2.77
N ASN A 63 -24.61 2.30 -2.18
CA ASN A 63 -25.70 2.26 -1.21
C ASN A 63 -25.31 2.88 0.14
N GLU A 64 -24.01 2.96 0.43
CA GLU A 64 -23.48 3.51 1.68
C GLU A 64 -23.28 5.04 1.63
N LEU A 65 -23.22 5.63 0.43
CA LEU A 65 -22.85 7.04 0.22
C LEU A 65 -23.63 8.06 1.06
N PRO A 66 -24.95 7.93 1.30
CA PRO A 66 -25.69 8.92 2.08
C PRO A 66 -25.22 9.04 3.54
N ALA A 67 -24.67 7.97 4.11
CA ALA A 67 -24.19 7.92 5.50
C ALA A 67 -22.66 7.79 5.60
N ALA A 68 -21.97 7.68 4.47
CA ALA A 68 -20.52 7.48 4.41
C ALA A 68 -19.75 8.65 5.04
N PRO A 69 -18.72 8.38 5.87
CA PRO A 69 -17.84 9.42 6.35
C PRO A 69 -17.03 10.01 5.20
N THR A 70 -16.54 11.23 5.38
CA THR A 70 -15.64 11.84 4.38
C THR A 70 -14.23 11.29 4.52
N LEU A 71 -13.49 11.23 3.41
CA LEU A 71 -12.06 10.93 3.40
C LEU A 71 -11.29 11.89 4.33
N ASP A 72 -11.71 13.16 4.35
CA ASP A 72 -11.11 14.19 5.20
C ASP A 72 -11.24 13.88 6.69
N SER A 73 -12.46 13.57 7.13
CA SER A 73 -12.75 13.25 8.54
C SER A 73 -12.14 11.92 8.99
N LEU A 74 -12.09 10.93 8.11
CA LEU A 74 -11.66 9.57 8.49
C LEU A 74 -10.14 9.41 8.42
N TYR A 75 -9.47 10.08 7.48
CA TYR A 75 -8.04 9.90 7.24
C TYR A 75 -7.24 11.19 7.23
N LEU A 76 -7.59 12.18 6.39
CA LEU A 76 -6.68 13.30 6.15
C LEU A 76 -6.48 14.20 7.39
N GLN A 77 -7.55 14.66 8.04
CA GLN A 77 -7.42 15.48 9.25
C GLN A 77 -6.83 14.70 10.44
N PRO A 78 -7.21 13.44 10.70
CA PRO A 78 -6.50 12.61 11.69
C PRO A 78 -4.99 12.49 11.44
N ILE A 79 -4.57 12.29 10.18
CA ILE A 79 -3.15 12.23 9.81
C ILE A 79 -2.47 13.59 10.04
N VAL A 80 -3.11 14.71 9.65
CA VAL A 80 -2.60 16.07 9.91
C VAL A 80 -2.40 16.31 11.41
N ALA A 81 -3.36 15.90 12.25
CA ALA A 81 -3.28 16.02 13.70
C ALA A 81 -2.12 15.19 14.28
N LEU A 82 -1.86 13.99 13.74
CA LEU A 82 -0.71 13.17 14.12
C LEU A 82 0.61 13.85 13.77
N PHE A 83 0.72 14.48 12.60
CA PHE A 83 1.90 15.23 12.21
C PHE A 83 2.16 16.43 13.13
N ALA A 84 1.11 17.15 13.53
CA ALA A 84 1.24 18.22 14.52
C ALA A 84 1.72 17.68 15.88
N LYS A 85 1.19 16.53 16.30
CA LYS A 85 1.54 15.88 17.58
C LYS A 85 2.96 15.30 17.61
N HIS A 86 3.45 14.80 16.48
CA HIS A 86 4.71 14.05 16.40
C HIS A 86 5.82 14.81 15.64
N ASN A 87 5.77 16.14 15.67
CA ASN A 87 6.79 17.05 15.12
C ASN A 87 7.09 16.75 13.63
N GLY A 88 6.04 16.72 12.81
CA GLY A 88 6.14 16.51 11.35
C GLY A 88 6.24 15.05 10.93
N ARG A 89 5.73 14.11 11.73
CA ARG A 89 5.76 12.67 11.43
C ARG A 89 4.40 12.02 11.74
N ILE A 90 4.12 10.86 11.14
CA ILE A 90 2.88 10.13 11.42
C ILE A 90 2.85 9.51 12.83
N SER A 91 4.02 9.24 13.41
CA SER A 91 4.16 8.62 14.73
C SER A 91 5.45 9.06 15.43
N SER A 92 5.65 8.61 16.68
CA SER A 92 6.90 8.83 17.40
C SER A 92 8.09 8.03 16.85
N ASP A 93 7.85 6.99 16.06
CA ASP A 93 8.91 6.27 15.36
C ASP A 93 9.42 7.11 14.19
N SER A 94 10.70 7.52 14.27
CA SER A 94 11.32 8.39 13.27
C SER A 94 11.62 7.71 11.94
N ASN A 95 11.56 6.38 11.88
CA ASN A 95 11.84 5.60 10.68
C ASN A 95 10.58 5.15 9.95
N TYR A 96 9.40 5.41 10.52
CA TYR A 96 8.12 4.96 9.98
C TYR A 96 7.40 6.07 9.21
N ALA A 97 7.06 5.77 7.95
CA ALA A 97 6.13 6.54 7.13
C ALA A 97 5.20 5.57 6.40
N SER A 98 3.90 5.82 6.46
CA SER A 98 2.89 4.99 5.79
C SER A 98 2.58 5.49 4.38
N ILE A 99 1.98 4.62 3.58
CA ILE A 99 1.22 4.99 2.39
C ILE A 99 -0.27 5.05 2.73
N LEU A 100 -0.98 6.02 2.15
CA LEU A 100 -2.44 6.03 2.05
C LEU A 100 -2.81 5.78 0.59
N MET A 101 -3.38 4.60 0.33
CA MET A 101 -3.91 4.20 -0.97
C MET A 101 -5.36 4.65 -1.08
N ILE A 102 -5.66 5.41 -2.12
CA ILE A 102 -6.99 5.88 -2.47
C ILE A 102 -7.50 5.04 -3.63
N ASP A 103 -8.39 4.08 -3.37
CA ASP A 103 -9.03 3.29 -4.41
C ASP A 103 -10.24 4.04 -4.96
N ILE A 104 -10.09 4.66 -6.12
CA ILE A 104 -11.14 5.49 -6.71
C ILE A 104 -12.15 4.57 -7.41
N LYS A 105 -13.39 4.58 -6.92
CA LYS A 105 -14.41 3.66 -7.42
C LYS A 105 -15.02 4.10 -8.76
N GLU A 106 -15.02 5.40 -9.04
CA GLU A 106 -15.46 5.98 -10.32
C GLU A 106 -15.06 7.45 -10.47
N ASN A 107 -15.10 7.96 -11.71
CA ASN A 107 -14.85 9.37 -12.05
C ASN A 107 -13.46 9.86 -11.60
N GLY A 108 -12.43 9.06 -11.92
CA GLY A 108 -11.04 9.23 -11.53
C GLY A 108 -10.53 10.66 -11.59
N GLU A 109 -10.64 11.30 -12.75
CA GLU A 109 -10.14 12.66 -12.95
C GLU A 109 -10.79 13.70 -12.01
N ALA A 110 -12.10 13.59 -11.76
CA ALA A 110 -12.83 14.49 -10.88
C ALA A 110 -12.45 14.28 -9.40
N VAL A 111 -12.32 13.01 -8.99
CA VAL A 111 -11.85 12.64 -7.65
C VAL A 111 -10.42 13.13 -7.44
N LEU A 112 -9.53 12.91 -8.40
CA LEU A 112 -8.13 13.35 -8.37
C LEU A 112 -8.01 14.87 -8.24
N ALA A 113 -8.78 15.64 -9.01
CA ALA A 113 -8.77 17.10 -8.93
C ALA A 113 -9.20 17.59 -7.53
N LYS A 114 -10.26 17.00 -6.98
CA LYS A 114 -10.75 17.33 -5.62
C LYS A 114 -9.73 16.92 -4.56
N LEU A 115 -9.19 15.71 -4.63
CA LEU A 115 -8.20 15.18 -3.70
C LEU A 115 -6.95 16.06 -3.68
N LEU A 116 -6.44 16.43 -4.85
CA LEU A 116 -5.25 17.27 -4.96
C LEU A 116 -5.45 18.63 -4.27
N SER A 117 -6.63 19.26 -4.43
CA SER A 117 -6.93 20.53 -3.74
C SER A 117 -6.88 20.39 -2.22
N MET A 118 -7.29 19.24 -1.67
CA MET A 118 -7.26 18.97 -0.23
C MET A 118 -5.83 18.71 0.26
N LEU A 119 -5.06 17.90 -0.48
CA LEU A 119 -3.67 17.57 -0.14
C LEU A 119 -2.75 18.79 -0.21
N GLN A 120 -2.98 19.71 -1.15
CA GLN A 120 -2.18 20.93 -1.30
C GLN A 120 -2.25 21.86 -0.09
N LEU A 121 -3.31 21.79 0.71
CA LEU A 121 -3.43 22.54 1.97
C LEU A 121 -2.49 22.01 3.05
N HIS A 122 -1.98 20.78 2.90
CA HIS A 122 -1.22 20.05 3.90
C HIS A 122 0.05 19.40 3.32
N ARG A 123 0.80 20.12 2.46
CA ARG A 123 1.98 19.57 1.78
C ARG A 123 3.05 18.99 2.72
N SER A 124 3.28 19.58 3.90
CA SER A 124 4.24 19.01 4.86
C SER A 124 3.83 17.63 5.40
N VAL A 125 2.59 17.22 5.18
CA VAL A 125 2.00 15.95 5.64
C VAL A 125 1.93 14.92 4.51
N PHE A 126 1.67 15.35 3.28
CA PHE A 126 1.39 14.45 2.14
C PHE A 126 2.35 14.58 0.94
N ASP A 127 3.32 15.49 1.01
CA ASP A 127 4.28 15.72 -0.08
C ASP A 127 5.71 15.41 0.36
N ARG A 128 6.24 14.29 -0.16
CA ARG A 128 7.61 13.84 0.13
C ARG A 128 8.71 14.73 -0.43
N THR A 129 8.38 15.64 -1.35
CA THR A 129 9.31 16.68 -1.80
C THR A 129 9.48 17.80 -0.77
N VAL A 130 8.49 17.97 0.12
CA VAL A 130 8.50 18.96 1.21
C VAL A 130 8.96 18.32 2.53
N ASN A 131 8.49 17.12 2.84
CA ASN A 131 8.86 16.38 4.03
C ASN A 131 9.10 14.91 3.67
N LYS A 132 10.34 14.42 3.77
CA LYS A 132 10.69 13.03 3.41
C LYS A 132 9.89 11.96 4.17
N LEU A 133 9.34 12.30 5.35
CA LEU A 133 8.51 11.42 6.18
C LEU A 133 7.00 11.65 5.99
N ALA A 134 6.60 12.46 5.01
CA ALA A 134 5.21 12.61 4.61
C ALA A 134 4.58 11.26 4.23
N VAL A 135 3.29 11.13 4.51
CA VAL A 135 2.48 10.01 4.03
C VAL A 135 2.42 10.08 2.50
N GLN A 136 2.79 8.99 1.83
CA GLN A 136 2.72 8.93 0.37
C GLN A 136 1.29 8.59 -0.06
N ILE A 137 0.77 9.35 -1.01
CA ILE A 137 -0.54 9.09 -1.61
C ILE A 137 -0.36 8.21 -2.84
N VAL A 138 -1.04 7.06 -2.85
CA VAL A 138 -1.05 6.13 -3.98
C VAL A 138 -2.48 6.01 -4.50
N ILE A 139 -2.69 6.17 -5.80
CA ILE A 139 -4.00 6.10 -6.42
C ILE A 139 -4.21 4.70 -7.02
N SER A 140 -5.31 4.04 -6.66
CA SER A 140 -5.80 2.75 -7.17
C SER A 140 -7.19 2.93 -7.82
N GLY A 141 -7.76 1.86 -8.34
CA GLY A 141 -9.08 1.87 -8.99
C GLY A 141 -9.06 2.62 -10.33
N ASP A 142 -9.99 3.56 -10.48
CA ASP A 142 -10.06 4.51 -11.58
C ASP A 142 -8.97 5.60 -11.44
N ARG A 143 -7.76 5.24 -11.87
CA ARG A 143 -6.54 6.08 -11.81
C ARG A 143 -6.47 7.16 -12.91
N GLY A 144 -7.52 7.35 -13.70
CA GLY A 144 -7.47 8.13 -14.93
C GLY A 144 -6.50 7.52 -15.97
N PRO A 145 -6.30 8.19 -17.12
CA PRO A 145 -5.45 7.69 -18.18
C PRO A 145 -3.96 7.74 -17.79
N ILE A 146 -3.23 6.64 -18.01
CA ILE A 146 -1.80 6.52 -17.72
C ILE A 146 -0.98 7.67 -18.35
N ALA A 147 -1.34 8.08 -19.57
CA ALA A 147 -0.66 9.17 -20.28
C ALA A 147 -0.71 10.53 -19.55
N ALA A 148 -1.64 10.72 -18.60
CA ALA A 148 -1.72 11.93 -17.78
C ALA A 148 -0.90 11.85 -16.48
N TRP A 149 -0.35 10.69 -16.11
CA TRP A 149 0.28 10.51 -14.80
C TRP A 149 1.51 11.38 -14.54
N SER A 150 2.24 11.69 -15.60
CA SER A 150 3.41 12.59 -15.57
C SER A 150 3.02 14.07 -15.41
N SER A 151 1.77 14.45 -15.71
CA SER A 151 1.29 15.83 -15.58
C SER A 151 0.64 16.13 -14.22
N TYR A 152 0.26 15.10 -13.45
CA TYR A 152 -0.21 15.27 -12.08
C TYR A 152 0.89 15.73 -11.12
N ALA A 153 0.47 16.34 -10.01
CA ALA A 153 1.39 16.85 -9.00
C ALA A 153 2.38 15.78 -8.50
N PRO A 154 3.67 16.11 -8.28
CA PRO A 154 4.71 15.14 -7.90
C PRO A 154 4.38 14.28 -6.67
N MET A 155 3.54 14.77 -5.75
CA MET A 155 3.12 14.07 -4.54
C MET A 155 2.23 12.84 -4.78
N LEU A 156 1.60 12.72 -5.95
CA LEU A 156 0.75 11.58 -6.29
C LEU A 156 1.58 10.46 -6.93
N PHE A 157 1.39 9.25 -6.44
CA PHE A 157 1.88 8.02 -7.05
C PHE A 157 0.70 7.12 -7.43
N PHE A 158 0.95 6.09 -8.21
CA PHE A 158 -0.10 5.22 -8.74
C PHE A 158 0.21 3.76 -8.41
N ASP A 159 -0.82 3.00 -8.05
CA ASP A 159 -0.77 1.54 -8.05
C ASP A 159 -0.68 1.09 -9.51
N GLY A 160 0.27 0.24 -9.88
CA GLY A 160 0.44 -0.26 -11.24
C GLY A 160 -0.29 -1.59 -11.47
N ARG A 161 -0.36 -2.04 -12.72
CA ARG A 161 -0.94 -3.33 -13.11
C ARG A 161 0.04 -4.08 -14.03
N PRO A 162 0.15 -5.41 -13.91
CA PRO A 162 1.18 -6.18 -14.63
C PRO A 162 1.00 -6.21 -16.14
N TYR A 163 -0.22 -5.98 -16.63
CA TYR A 163 -0.59 -5.98 -18.05
C TYR A 163 -0.53 -4.58 -18.69
N GLU A 164 -0.21 -3.55 -17.93
CA GLU A 164 -0.04 -2.19 -18.44
C GLU A 164 1.42 -1.95 -18.86
N MET A 165 1.60 -1.14 -19.89
CA MET A 165 2.92 -0.74 -20.38
C MET A 165 3.26 0.63 -19.83
N TYR A 166 4.46 0.76 -19.27
CA TYR A 166 4.98 2.01 -18.72
C TYR A 166 6.26 2.37 -19.46
N ASP A 167 6.36 3.61 -19.93
CA ASP A 167 7.66 4.20 -20.22
C ASP A 167 8.38 4.53 -18.90
N SER A 168 9.66 4.94 -19.00
CA SER A 168 10.48 5.22 -17.81
C SER A 168 9.84 6.30 -16.92
N ALA A 169 9.34 7.39 -17.53
CA ALA A 169 8.79 8.52 -16.78
C ALA A 169 7.50 8.14 -16.05
N THR A 170 6.65 7.30 -16.66
CA THR A 170 5.43 6.79 -16.05
C THR A 170 5.74 5.76 -14.97
N LEU A 171 6.71 4.88 -15.19
CA LEU A 171 7.14 3.88 -14.20
C LEU A 171 7.69 4.54 -12.93
N ASP A 172 8.34 5.71 -13.03
CA ASP A 172 8.76 6.50 -11.87
C ASP A 172 7.59 6.99 -10.99
N ARG A 173 6.38 7.07 -11.56
CA ARG A 173 5.14 7.42 -10.84
C ARG A 173 4.46 6.21 -10.20
N VAL A 174 4.88 4.98 -10.52
CA VAL A 174 4.32 3.74 -9.96
C VAL A 174 4.95 3.45 -8.61
N ALA A 175 4.13 3.34 -7.55
CA ALA A 175 4.62 3.04 -6.20
C ALA A 175 4.96 1.56 -6.04
N PHE A 176 4.03 0.70 -6.48
CA PHE A 176 4.10 -0.75 -6.52
C PHE A 176 3.11 -1.23 -7.59
N ILE A 177 3.17 -2.50 -7.96
CA ILE A 177 2.26 -3.10 -8.94
C ILE A 177 1.38 -4.10 -8.22
N SER A 178 0.07 -4.00 -8.43
CA SER A 178 -0.92 -4.89 -7.84
C SER A 178 -1.59 -5.79 -8.88
N ASP A 179 -1.97 -6.99 -8.46
CA ASP A 179 -2.84 -7.86 -9.24
C ASP A 179 -3.74 -8.74 -8.36
N GLY A 180 -4.79 -9.30 -8.94
CA GLY A 180 -5.76 -10.14 -8.25
C GLY A 180 -5.37 -11.62 -8.27
N TYR A 181 -5.41 -12.29 -7.13
CA TYR A 181 -5.19 -13.74 -7.00
C TYR A 181 -6.07 -14.56 -7.96
N ALA A 182 -7.31 -14.11 -8.18
CA ALA A 182 -8.26 -14.73 -9.10
C ALA A 182 -7.75 -14.83 -10.55
N ASN A 183 -6.87 -13.90 -10.99
CA ASN A 183 -6.30 -13.91 -12.34
C ASN A 183 -5.38 -15.12 -12.58
N TYR A 184 -4.86 -15.71 -11.51
CA TYR A 184 -3.96 -16.84 -11.57
C TYR A 184 -4.70 -18.18 -11.45
N LYS A 185 -5.98 -18.24 -11.05
CA LYS A 185 -6.77 -19.49 -10.94
C LYS A 185 -6.02 -20.65 -10.25
N ASN A 186 -5.25 -20.37 -9.19
CA ASN A 186 -4.34 -21.30 -8.50
C ASN A 186 -3.10 -21.75 -9.31
N ASN A 187 -2.67 -20.98 -10.30
CA ASN A 187 -1.42 -21.17 -11.03
C ASN A 187 -0.27 -20.46 -10.28
N THR A 188 0.34 -21.17 -9.33
CA THR A 188 1.52 -20.69 -8.59
C THR A 188 2.65 -20.24 -9.51
N ALA A 189 2.98 -21.01 -10.55
CA ALA A 189 4.03 -20.65 -11.49
C ALA A 189 3.73 -19.32 -12.21
N GLY A 190 2.45 -19.02 -12.47
CA GLY A 190 2.02 -17.73 -13.01
C GLY A 190 2.26 -16.57 -12.05
N ILE A 191 2.01 -16.78 -10.75
CA ILE A 191 2.26 -15.76 -9.70
C ILE A 191 3.76 -15.48 -9.60
N GLU A 192 4.59 -16.53 -9.56
CA GLU A 192 6.05 -16.40 -9.48
C GLU A 192 6.63 -15.70 -10.72
N GLN A 193 6.08 -15.99 -11.92
CA GLN A 193 6.45 -15.29 -13.15
C GLN A 193 6.06 -13.82 -13.11
N ALA A 194 4.86 -13.49 -12.60
CA ALA A 194 4.43 -12.11 -12.43
C ALA A 194 5.32 -11.37 -11.43
N ALA A 195 5.64 -11.98 -10.30
CA ALA A 195 6.57 -11.43 -9.31
C ALA A 195 7.93 -11.13 -9.94
N ALA A 196 8.54 -12.10 -10.64
CA ALA A 196 9.81 -11.90 -11.32
C ALA A 196 9.77 -10.78 -12.37
N ALA A 197 8.69 -10.69 -13.15
CA ALA A 197 8.50 -9.64 -14.14
C ALA A 197 8.25 -8.25 -13.54
N ILE A 198 7.70 -8.17 -12.33
CA ILE A 198 7.51 -6.93 -11.58
C ILE A 198 8.83 -6.50 -10.92
N HIS A 199 9.56 -7.43 -10.32
CA HIS A 199 10.86 -7.19 -9.71
C HIS A 199 11.92 -6.76 -10.72
N SER A 200 11.86 -7.23 -11.97
CA SER A 200 12.76 -6.76 -13.04
C SER A 200 12.55 -5.28 -13.40
N LYS A 201 11.42 -4.69 -12.98
CA LYS A 201 11.13 -3.23 -13.07
C LYS A 201 11.48 -2.48 -11.79
N HIS A 202 12.12 -3.13 -10.83
CA HIS A 202 12.41 -2.60 -9.48
C HIS A 202 11.16 -2.10 -8.75
N LYS A 203 10.03 -2.78 -8.94
CA LYS A 203 8.77 -2.50 -8.23
C LYS A 203 8.44 -3.64 -7.28
N LEU A 204 7.71 -3.31 -6.21
CA LEU A 204 7.13 -4.28 -5.29
C LEU A 204 5.83 -4.85 -5.88
N PHE A 205 5.55 -6.11 -5.56
CA PHE A 205 4.33 -6.80 -5.95
C PHE A 205 3.35 -6.92 -4.77
N ARG A 206 2.12 -6.43 -4.97
CA ARG A 206 0.97 -6.71 -4.09
C ARG A 206 0.02 -7.67 -4.80
N LEU A 207 -0.35 -8.75 -4.12
CA LEU A 207 -1.39 -9.67 -4.60
C LEU A 207 -2.61 -9.54 -3.68
N TRP A 208 -3.78 -9.23 -4.23
CA TRP A 208 -5.02 -9.09 -3.44
C TRP A 208 -6.02 -10.22 -3.73
N GLY A 209 -6.99 -10.40 -2.84
CA GLY A 209 -8.09 -11.36 -3.05
C GLY A 209 -7.73 -12.84 -2.87
N TYR A 210 -6.61 -13.16 -2.23
CA TYR A 210 -6.32 -14.53 -1.78
C TYR A 210 -7.01 -14.83 -0.43
N PRO A 211 -7.15 -16.11 0.00
CA PRO A 211 -7.72 -16.44 1.31
C PRO A 211 -6.96 -15.79 2.48
N ASP A 212 -7.63 -14.95 3.27
CA ASP A 212 -7.00 -14.16 4.35
C ASP A 212 -6.72 -14.99 5.62
N THR A 213 -5.64 -15.77 5.58
CA THR A 213 -5.25 -16.77 6.59
C THR A 213 -3.74 -16.84 6.75
N LEU A 214 -3.26 -17.29 7.93
CA LEU A 214 -1.84 -17.48 8.21
C LEU A 214 -1.10 -18.29 7.13
N THR A 215 -1.66 -19.45 6.77
CA THR A 215 -1.05 -20.33 5.75
C THR A 215 -0.89 -19.59 4.43
N MET A 216 -1.90 -18.83 4.01
CA MET A 216 -1.84 -18.11 2.75
C MET A 216 -0.88 -16.91 2.81
N TRP A 217 -0.83 -16.16 3.92
CA TRP A 217 0.13 -15.08 4.09
C TRP A 217 1.57 -15.58 3.97
N GLN A 218 1.90 -16.70 4.60
CA GLN A 218 3.23 -17.32 4.47
C GLN A 218 3.49 -17.81 3.05
N GLN A 219 2.46 -18.38 2.40
CA GLN A 219 2.58 -18.96 1.08
C GLN A 219 2.83 -17.92 -0.02
N VAL A 220 2.13 -16.78 0.00
CA VAL A 220 2.29 -15.74 -1.04
C VAL A 220 3.67 -15.08 -0.99
N LEU A 221 4.28 -14.97 0.21
CA LEU A 221 5.67 -14.51 0.34
C LEU A 221 6.65 -15.45 -0.36
N GLN A 222 6.42 -16.77 -0.28
CA GLN A 222 7.25 -17.76 -0.98
C GLN A 222 7.12 -17.67 -2.50
N TRP A 223 5.99 -17.16 -3.01
CA TRP A 223 5.76 -16.93 -4.44
C TRP A 223 6.31 -15.57 -4.93
N GLY A 224 7.01 -14.82 -4.07
CA GLY A 224 7.60 -13.53 -4.41
C GLY A 224 6.67 -12.33 -4.30
N VAL A 225 5.52 -12.46 -3.64
CA VAL A 225 4.70 -11.30 -3.26
C VAL A 225 5.41 -10.54 -2.14
N ASP A 226 5.53 -9.22 -2.27
CA ASP A 226 6.24 -8.37 -1.30
C ASP A 226 5.30 -7.78 -0.25
N ILE A 227 4.06 -7.49 -0.65
CA ILE A 227 3.07 -6.76 0.16
C ILE A 227 1.89 -7.69 0.46
N LEU A 228 1.73 -8.06 1.74
CA LEU A 228 0.62 -8.86 2.23
C LEU A 228 -0.66 -8.03 2.30
N ASN A 229 -1.65 -8.39 1.50
CA ASN A 229 -3.01 -7.85 1.57
C ASN A 229 -3.80 -8.55 2.69
N THR A 230 -4.42 -7.81 3.60
CA THR A 230 -5.20 -8.42 4.69
C THR A 230 -6.27 -7.48 5.25
N ASP A 231 -7.40 -8.07 5.67
CA ASP A 231 -8.42 -7.41 6.49
C ASP A 231 -8.19 -7.66 7.99
N LYS A 232 -7.17 -8.44 8.35
CA LYS A 232 -6.86 -8.88 9.72
C LYS A 232 -5.50 -8.37 10.19
N VAL A 233 -5.26 -7.07 10.05
CA VAL A 233 -3.96 -6.42 10.29
C VAL A 233 -3.26 -6.89 11.56
N LYS A 234 -3.96 -6.91 12.70
CA LYS A 234 -3.38 -7.30 13.99
C LYS A 234 -2.90 -8.75 13.96
N GLU A 235 -3.77 -9.66 13.54
CA GLU A 235 -3.49 -11.10 13.44
C GLU A 235 -2.34 -11.36 12.47
N CYS A 236 -2.39 -10.75 11.29
CA CYS A 236 -1.34 -10.83 10.28
C CYS A 236 0.00 -10.36 10.85
N ARG A 237 0.08 -9.15 11.41
CA ARG A 237 1.32 -8.62 11.99
C ARG A 237 1.85 -9.48 13.14
N GLU A 238 0.98 -9.99 14.00
CA GLU A 238 1.37 -10.82 15.16
C GLU A 238 1.89 -12.21 14.76
N SER A 239 1.51 -12.71 13.58
CA SER A 239 1.97 -14.01 13.08
C SER A 239 3.41 -14.04 12.54
N PHE A 240 4.03 -12.88 12.33
CA PHE A 240 5.41 -12.72 11.83
C PHE A 240 6.35 -12.04 12.85
N LYS A 241 6.00 -12.10 14.14
CA LYS A 241 6.83 -11.61 15.25
C LYS A 241 7.70 -12.70 15.85
#